data_AF-A0A812UDF5-F1
#
_entry.id   AF-A0A812UDF5-F1
#
_cell.length_a   1.000
_cell.length_b   1.000
_cell.length_c   1.000
_cell.angle_alpha   90.00
_cell.angle_beta   90.00
_cell.angle_gamma   90.00
#
_symmetry.space_group_name_H-M   'P 1'
#
loop_
_entity.id
_entity.type
_entity.pdbx_description
1 polymer ?
#
loop_
_entity_poly.entity_id
_entity_poly.type
_entity_poly.pdbx_seq_one_letter_code
_entity_poly.pdbx_strand_id
1 'polypeptide(L)'
;MAPEGYKPVFAFSFCLPAGIFFQLATYIFDMGNDAVQIATFILHRDFWFAGFMGVFVVLSFLATVVGMHEYSKLKRFDPLTEARLSLARGVTTEAWEGMLAAERVIEAPSTGLIGPYGASLLQLTPLQAASCLYGLYSSAKAMAEGRLDLEVNTGAEAGAAALRAVRPVKAAMLTAWYFGAFAAELAAFAVASATLHPVLTLPGYLLGAVANGAAAWWSGASQILGVAVYSCLGVGYAMAGLQTKSFLKNSEATGAGGGGPGSIPALWILMRFISWTALCLLDLPQGLLPLGSLGRPMGLPVLREKFLEPAVASWEAVVCFTSNFWISVEPETNATSMSLTEEVGFGDCGWPTSGQLSSASTIFNTCLFSLAALLVPIHMCIVVGMLLFNPIYARAAENLELKEEVEAKQREINDFAERNEQAAGQHEQLSLLPN
;
A
#
# COMPACT_ATOMS: atom_id res chain seq x y z
N MET A 1 15.10 0.26 30.75
CA MET A 1 16.53 0.13 30.42
C MET A 1 16.77 -1.31 29.99
N ALA A 2 17.32 -1.55 28.80
CA ALA A 2 17.64 -2.91 28.36
C ALA A 2 18.82 -3.45 29.21
N PRO A 3 18.80 -4.74 29.62
CA PRO A 3 19.86 -5.31 30.45
C PRO A 3 21.22 -5.33 29.73
N GLU A 4 22.30 -5.13 30.47
CA GLU A 4 23.68 -5.20 29.95
C GLU A 4 23.95 -6.58 29.34
N GLY A 5 24.37 -6.60 28.06
CA GLY A 5 24.56 -7.82 27.26
C GLY A 5 23.54 -8.02 26.13
N TYR A 6 22.54 -7.12 25.99
CA TYR A 6 21.56 -7.12 24.91
C TYR A 6 22.23 -6.92 23.54
N LYS A 7 22.39 -8.01 22.78
CA LYS A 7 22.50 -7.95 21.31
C LYS A 7 21.15 -8.37 20.75
N PRO A 8 20.33 -7.44 20.21
CA PRO A 8 19.10 -7.83 19.53
C PRO A 8 19.48 -8.78 18.40
N VAL A 9 18.66 -9.82 18.16
CA VAL A 9 18.73 -10.60 16.93
C VAL A 9 18.76 -9.59 15.77
N PHE A 10 19.62 -9.79 14.76
CA PHE A 10 19.81 -8.81 13.66
C PHE A 10 18.49 -8.39 12.98
N ALA A 11 17.44 -9.21 13.09
CA ALA A 11 16.04 -8.92 12.73
C ALA A 11 15.47 -7.65 13.41
N PHE A 12 15.88 -7.39 14.66
CA PHE A 12 15.55 -6.22 15.47
C PHE A 12 16.56 -5.08 15.36
N SER A 13 17.73 -5.28 14.75
CA SER A 13 18.65 -4.14 14.49
C SER A 13 18.07 -3.15 13.47
N PHE A 14 17.08 -3.55 12.67
CA PHE A 14 16.30 -2.66 11.79
C PHE A 14 15.03 -2.09 12.45
N CYS A 15 14.71 -2.49 13.68
CA CYS A 15 13.69 -1.88 14.52
C CYS A 15 14.33 -1.54 15.87
N LEU A 16 14.98 -0.37 15.93
CA LEU A 16 15.34 0.26 17.20
C LEU A 16 14.17 0.14 18.21
N PRO A 17 14.40 0.14 19.53
CA PRO A 17 13.32 0.16 20.54
C PRO A 17 12.25 1.26 20.34
N ALA A 18 12.54 2.26 19.51
CA ALA A 18 11.60 3.26 19.01
C ALA A 18 10.57 2.74 17.96
N GLY A 19 10.76 1.55 17.38
CA GLY A 19 10.04 1.05 16.21
C GLY A 19 8.59 0.66 16.46
N ILE A 20 8.29 -0.06 17.56
CA ILE A 20 6.92 -0.47 17.90
C ILE A 20 6.07 0.75 18.31
N PHE A 21 6.63 1.68 19.08
CA PHE A 21 5.92 2.93 19.41
C PHE A 21 5.78 3.85 18.21
N PHE A 22 6.75 3.87 17.29
CA PHE A 22 6.61 4.57 16.01
C PHE A 22 5.52 3.94 15.13
N GLN A 23 5.42 2.61 15.08
CA GLN A 23 4.30 1.93 14.43
C GLN A 23 2.96 2.29 15.08
N LEU A 24 2.88 2.30 16.41
CA LEU A 24 1.66 2.73 17.12
C LEU A 24 1.29 4.18 16.78
N ALA A 25 2.27 5.08 16.78
CA ALA A 25 2.06 6.47 16.41
C ALA A 25 1.62 6.62 14.95
N THR A 26 2.20 5.83 14.04
CA THR A 26 1.81 5.78 12.62
C THR A 26 0.37 5.29 12.49
N TYR A 27 0.00 4.20 13.16
CA TYR A 27 -1.36 3.67 13.18
C TYR A 27 -2.40 4.70 13.68
N ILE A 28 -2.09 5.43 14.76
CA ILE A 28 -2.95 6.52 15.25
C ILE A 28 -3.04 7.66 14.24
N PHE A 29 -1.92 7.98 13.58
CA PHE A 29 -1.89 9.02 12.56
C PHE A 29 -2.68 8.61 11.31
N ASP A 30 -2.63 7.35 10.89
CA ASP A 30 -3.45 6.81 9.79
C ASP A 30 -4.95 6.95 10.11
N MET A 31 -5.39 6.60 11.32
CA MET A 31 -6.77 6.83 11.76
C MET A 31 -7.16 8.32 11.72
N GLY A 32 -6.25 9.20 12.15
CA GLY A 32 -6.46 10.65 12.08
C GLY A 32 -6.58 11.13 10.64
N ASN A 33 -5.75 10.59 9.75
CA ASN A 33 -5.76 10.91 8.34
C ASN A 33 -7.06 10.45 7.66
N ASP A 34 -7.56 9.26 7.98
CA ASP A 34 -8.84 8.77 7.47
C ASP A 34 -10.01 9.64 7.90
N ALA A 35 -10.01 10.10 9.15
CA ALA A 35 -11.02 11.04 9.64
C ALA A 35 -10.98 12.37 8.86
N VAL A 36 -9.79 12.87 8.52
CA VAL A 36 -9.63 14.09 7.69
C VAL A 36 -10.16 13.85 6.27
N GLN A 37 -9.89 12.69 5.67
CA GLN A 37 -10.42 12.35 4.33
C GLN A 37 -11.94 12.21 4.34
N ILE A 38 -12.53 11.54 5.33
CA ILE A 38 -13.99 11.43 5.50
C ILE A 38 -14.61 12.82 5.68
N ALA A 39 -14.03 13.66 6.55
CA ALA A 39 -14.49 15.03 6.75
C ALA A 39 -14.39 15.85 5.46
N THR A 40 -13.33 15.64 4.67
CA THR A 40 -13.16 16.27 3.35
C THR A 40 -14.32 15.94 2.42
N PHE A 41 -14.71 14.67 2.31
CA PHE A 41 -15.85 14.28 1.49
C PHE A 41 -17.17 14.87 2.02
N ILE A 42 -17.37 14.91 3.34
CA ILE A 42 -18.56 15.53 3.94
C ILE A 42 -18.64 17.02 3.62
N LEU A 43 -17.51 17.75 3.74
CA LEU A 43 -17.43 19.18 3.44
C LEU A 43 -17.74 19.49 1.97
N HIS A 44 -17.37 18.57 1.06
CA HIS A 44 -17.70 18.66 -0.37
C HIS A 44 -19.09 18.14 -0.72
N ARG A 45 -19.87 17.67 0.28
CA ARG A 45 -21.21 17.07 0.13
C ARG A 45 -21.24 15.75 -0.64
N ASP A 46 -20.11 15.06 -0.65
CA ASP A 46 -19.94 13.75 -1.28
C ASP A 46 -20.19 12.61 -0.30
N PHE A 47 -21.44 12.49 0.15
CA PHE A 47 -21.83 11.53 1.19
C PHE A 47 -21.59 10.07 0.80
N TRP A 48 -21.58 9.75 -0.50
CA TRP A 48 -21.26 8.41 -0.98
C TRP A 48 -19.81 8.01 -0.67
N PHE A 49 -18.84 8.87 -0.98
CA PHE A 49 -17.43 8.61 -0.68
C PHE A 49 -17.17 8.57 0.84
N ALA A 50 -17.73 9.53 1.58
CA ALA A 50 -17.65 9.55 3.03
C ALA A 50 -18.25 8.27 3.67
N GLY A 51 -19.41 7.84 3.18
CA GLY A 51 -20.12 6.66 3.67
C GLY A 51 -19.34 5.37 3.43
N PHE A 52 -18.86 5.14 2.20
CA PHE A 52 -18.07 3.95 1.89
C PHE A 52 -16.76 3.92 2.67
N MET A 53 -16.02 5.02 2.71
CA MET A 53 -14.77 5.10 3.47
C MET A 53 -15.02 4.86 4.97
N GLY A 54 -16.06 5.48 5.54
CA GLY A 54 -16.46 5.26 6.93
C GLY A 54 -16.82 3.82 7.25
N VAL A 55 -17.52 3.12 6.35
CA VAL A 55 -17.84 1.68 6.52
C VAL A 55 -16.57 0.84 6.61
N PHE A 56 -15.59 1.04 5.71
CA PHE A 56 -14.35 0.26 5.72
C PHE A 56 -13.46 0.57 6.93
N VAL A 57 -13.37 1.84 7.35
CA VAL A 57 -12.65 2.24 8.56
C VAL A 57 -13.28 1.60 9.80
N VAL A 58 -14.62 1.62 9.92
CA VAL A 58 -15.33 0.98 11.03
C VAL A 58 -15.17 -0.55 10.99
N LEU A 59 -15.28 -1.17 9.81
CA LEU A 59 -15.10 -2.61 9.65
C LEU A 59 -13.69 -3.04 10.07
N SER A 60 -12.67 -2.31 9.62
CA SER A 60 -11.27 -2.56 9.98
C SER A 60 -11.05 -2.38 11.49
N PHE A 61 -11.56 -1.30 12.08
CA PHE A 61 -11.47 -1.09 13.52
C PHE A 61 -12.13 -2.21 14.32
N LEU A 62 -13.33 -2.66 13.93
CA LEU A 62 -14.01 -3.78 14.57
C LEU A 62 -13.21 -5.08 14.41
N ALA A 63 -12.70 -5.37 13.22
CA ALA A 63 -11.85 -6.54 12.97
C ALA A 63 -10.57 -6.51 13.81
N THR A 64 -9.94 -5.34 13.94
CA THR A 64 -8.78 -5.11 14.81
C THR A 64 -9.12 -5.37 16.29
N VAL A 65 -10.24 -4.82 16.78
CA VAL A 65 -10.66 -5.01 18.18
C VAL A 65 -10.92 -6.48 18.47
N VAL A 66 -11.64 -7.18 17.57
CA VAL A 66 -11.95 -8.60 17.71
C VAL A 66 -10.67 -9.44 17.63
N GLY A 67 -9.83 -9.22 16.62
CA GLY A 67 -8.58 -9.96 16.44
C GLY A 67 -7.63 -9.76 17.62
N MET A 68 -7.44 -8.53 18.08
CA MET A 68 -6.62 -8.27 19.26
C MET A 68 -7.22 -8.90 20.52
N HIS A 69 -8.53 -8.87 20.70
CA HIS A 69 -9.19 -9.53 21.83
C HIS A 69 -9.00 -11.06 21.80
N GLU A 70 -9.07 -11.66 20.61
CA GLU A 70 -8.93 -13.10 20.42
C GLU A 70 -7.50 -13.58 20.67
N TYR A 71 -6.51 -12.89 20.08
CA TYR A 71 -5.10 -13.28 20.15
C TYR A 71 -4.34 -12.73 21.36
N SER A 72 -4.84 -11.70 22.05
CA SER A 72 -4.18 -11.16 23.24
C SER A 72 -4.36 -12.09 24.44
N LYS A 73 -3.25 -12.31 25.18
CA LYS A 73 -3.28 -12.95 26.51
C LYS A 73 -4.13 -12.12 27.50
N LEU A 74 -4.26 -10.81 27.29
CA LEU A 74 -5.03 -9.89 28.14
C LEU A 74 -6.55 -9.95 27.89
N LYS A 75 -6.99 -10.59 26.80
CA LYS A 75 -8.41 -10.67 26.39
C LYS A 75 -9.11 -9.30 26.41
N ARG A 76 -8.43 -8.25 25.94
CA ARG A 76 -8.97 -6.90 25.79
C ARG A 76 -8.22 -6.13 24.71
N PHE A 77 -8.85 -5.10 24.16
CA PHE A 77 -8.19 -4.18 23.23
C PHE A 77 -7.32 -3.18 24.00
N ASP A 78 -6.01 -3.39 24.00
CA ASP A 78 -5.04 -2.56 24.70
C ASP A 78 -3.72 -2.49 23.89
N PRO A 79 -3.70 -1.74 22.78
CA PRO A 79 -2.55 -1.68 21.88
C PRO A 79 -1.30 -1.12 22.56
N LEU A 80 -1.45 -0.25 23.57
CA LEU A 80 -0.31 0.29 24.30
C LEU A 80 0.37 -0.77 25.17
N THR A 81 -0.41 -1.61 25.86
CA THR A 81 0.16 -2.72 26.65
C THR A 81 0.73 -3.79 25.72
N GLU A 82 0.07 -4.12 24.60
CA GLU A 82 0.62 -5.04 23.60
C GLU A 82 1.93 -4.55 22.97
N ALA A 83 2.07 -3.24 22.74
CA ALA A 83 3.33 -2.64 22.31
C ALA A 83 4.45 -2.86 23.34
N ARG A 84 4.14 -2.69 24.63
CA ARG A 84 5.10 -2.94 25.73
C ARG A 84 5.46 -4.41 25.84
N LEU A 85 4.49 -5.31 25.69
CA LEU A 85 4.72 -6.76 25.68
C LEU A 85 5.61 -7.15 24.51
N SER A 86 5.34 -6.61 23.31
CA SER A 86 6.17 -6.85 22.12
C SER A 86 7.61 -6.36 22.33
N LEU A 87 7.80 -5.21 22.97
CA LEU A 87 9.13 -4.72 23.34
C LEU A 87 9.83 -5.60 24.37
N ALA A 88 9.11 -6.10 25.37
CA ALA A 88 9.64 -6.99 26.40
C ALA A 88 10.04 -8.36 25.82
N ARG A 89 9.22 -8.90 24.91
CA ARG A 89 9.51 -10.13 24.16
C ARG A 89 10.67 -9.95 23.20
N GLY A 90 10.90 -8.72 22.74
CA GLY A 90 11.85 -8.42 21.67
C GLY A 90 11.41 -9.02 20.33
N VAL A 91 10.10 -9.29 20.16
CA VAL A 91 9.39 -9.73 18.95
C VAL A 91 7.94 -9.24 19.03
N THR A 92 7.25 -9.07 17.90
CA THR A 92 5.82 -8.72 17.89
C THR A 92 4.97 -9.85 18.49
N THR A 93 3.91 -9.47 19.21
CA THR A 93 2.92 -10.43 19.72
C THR A 93 1.96 -10.85 18.59
N GLU A 94 1.32 -12.01 18.73
CA GLU A 94 0.28 -12.44 17.78
C GLU A 94 -0.88 -11.45 17.72
N ALA A 95 -1.25 -10.86 18.85
CA ALA A 95 -2.25 -9.80 18.92
C ALA A 95 -1.85 -8.53 18.15
N TRP A 96 -0.56 -8.19 18.18
CA TRP A 96 -0.01 -7.07 17.41
C TRP A 96 -0.07 -7.34 15.90
N GLU A 97 0.36 -8.53 15.46
CA GLU A 97 0.26 -8.91 14.04
C GLU A 97 -1.20 -9.03 13.58
N GLY A 98 -2.10 -9.53 14.42
CA GLY A 98 -3.54 -9.57 14.14
C GLY A 98 -4.14 -8.18 13.93
N MET A 99 -3.75 -7.19 14.74
CA MET A 99 -4.13 -5.78 14.54
C MET A 99 -3.65 -5.26 13.19
N LEU A 100 -2.36 -5.46 12.87
CA LEU A 100 -1.80 -4.95 11.61
C LEU A 100 -2.37 -5.71 10.39
N ALA A 101 -2.72 -6.99 10.52
CA ALA A 101 -3.31 -7.76 9.43
C ALA A 101 -4.66 -7.18 8.98
N ALA A 102 -5.50 -6.74 9.92
CA ALA A 102 -6.78 -6.11 9.59
C ALA A 102 -6.59 -4.81 8.80
N GLU A 103 -5.66 -3.96 9.23
CA GLU A 103 -5.28 -2.73 8.52
C GLU A 103 -4.79 -3.05 7.08
N ARG A 104 -3.81 -3.95 6.96
CA ARG A 104 -3.13 -4.30 5.69
C ARG A 104 -4.06 -4.92 4.65
N VAL A 105 -5.12 -5.62 5.07
CA VAL A 105 -6.00 -6.40 4.18
C VAL A 105 -7.35 -5.72 3.93
N ILE A 106 -7.84 -4.94 4.89
CA ILE A 106 -9.19 -4.34 4.83
C ILE A 106 -9.11 -2.84 4.59
N GLU A 107 -8.50 -2.10 5.51
CA GLU A 107 -8.51 -0.64 5.48
C GLU A 107 -7.65 -0.12 4.34
N ALA A 108 -6.36 -0.44 4.33
CA ALA A 108 -5.41 0.11 3.36
C ALA A 108 -5.83 -0.09 1.89
N PRO A 109 -6.31 -1.26 1.44
CA PRO A 109 -6.81 -1.39 0.07
C PRO A 109 -8.05 -0.54 -0.20
N SER A 110 -8.92 -0.38 0.78
CA SER A 110 -10.20 0.31 0.62
C SER A 110 -10.04 1.82 0.65
N THR A 111 -9.35 2.36 1.65
CA THR A 111 -9.04 3.80 1.78
C THR A 111 -8.11 4.24 0.66
N GLY A 112 -7.12 3.43 0.31
CA GLY A 112 -6.20 3.67 -0.80
C GLY A 112 -6.87 3.70 -2.19
N LEU A 113 -8.01 3.03 -2.37
CA LEU A 113 -8.81 3.11 -3.61
C LEU A 113 -9.78 4.29 -3.59
N ILE A 114 -10.54 4.43 -2.51
CA ILE A 114 -11.66 5.37 -2.42
C ILE A 114 -11.13 6.80 -2.27
N GLY A 115 -10.15 7.00 -1.39
CA GLY A 115 -9.59 8.31 -1.08
C GLY A 115 -9.02 9.00 -2.32
N PRO A 116 -8.00 8.42 -2.99
CA PRO A 116 -7.41 9.02 -4.17
C PRO A 116 -8.36 9.22 -5.34
N TYR A 117 -9.24 8.24 -5.60
CA TYR A 117 -10.27 8.37 -6.63
C TYR A 117 -11.23 9.52 -6.32
N GLY A 118 -11.82 9.55 -5.13
CA GLY A 118 -12.75 10.59 -4.72
C GLY A 118 -12.09 11.96 -4.74
N ALA A 119 -10.89 12.09 -4.16
CA ALA A 119 -10.13 13.33 -4.08
C ALA A 119 -9.78 13.91 -5.46
N SER A 120 -9.53 13.06 -6.47
CA SER A 120 -9.24 13.52 -7.83
C SER A 120 -10.41 14.26 -8.52
N LEU A 121 -11.61 14.13 -7.97
CA LEU A 121 -12.83 14.78 -8.46
C LEU A 121 -13.12 16.12 -7.76
N LEU A 122 -12.39 16.45 -6.69
CA LEU A 122 -12.68 17.59 -5.81
C LEU A 122 -11.76 18.79 -6.03
N GLN A 123 -12.17 19.92 -5.44
CA GLN A 123 -11.36 21.12 -5.27
C GLN A 123 -10.69 21.09 -3.90
N LEU A 124 -9.53 20.45 -3.83
CA LEU A 124 -8.81 20.25 -2.59
C LEU A 124 -8.14 21.55 -2.11
N THR A 125 -8.11 21.71 -0.79
CA THR A 125 -7.15 22.58 -0.10
C THR A 125 -5.79 21.88 0.04
N PRO A 126 -4.70 22.59 0.36
CA PRO A 126 -3.38 21.98 0.54
C PRO A 126 -3.37 20.87 1.60
N LEU A 127 -4.06 21.06 2.71
CA LEU A 127 -4.15 20.04 3.78
C LEU A 127 -4.87 18.78 3.29
N GLN A 128 -5.94 18.94 2.51
CA GLN A 128 -6.71 17.83 1.96
C GLN A 128 -5.90 17.07 0.93
N ALA A 129 -5.20 17.76 0.03
CA ALA A 129 -4.29 17.14 -0.94
C ALA A 129 -3.16 16.36 -0.23
N ALA A 130 -2.53 16.94 0.80
CA ALA A 130 -1.50 16.27 1.59
C ALA A 130 -2.04 15.02 2.30
N SER A 131 -3.23 15.11 2.89
CA SER A 131 -3.91 14.00 3.55
C SER A 131 -4.21 12.84 2.58
N CYS A 132 -4.71 13.14 1.37
CA CYS A 132 -4.97 12.14 0.35
C CYS A 132 -3.69 11.50 -0.21
N LEU A 133 -2.61 12.28 -0.39
CA LEU A 133 -1.31 11.73 -0.80
C LEU A 133 -0.71 10.84 0.28
N TYR A 134 -0.80 11.26 1.54
CA TYR A 134 -0.37 10.44 2.65
C TYR A 134 -1.18 9.15 2.73
N GLY A 135 -2.51 9.21 2.58
CA GLY A 135 -3.36 8.02 2.57
C GLY A 135 -3.01 7.04 1.45
N LEU A 136 -2.71 7.54 0.24
CA LEU A 136 -2.20 6.72 -0.87
C LEU A 136 -0.87 6.04 -0.49
N TYR A 137 0.06 6.80 0.07
CA TYR A 137 1.38 6.31 0.49
C TYR A 137 1.26 5.25 1.60
N SER A 138 0.52 5.54 2.68
CA SER A 138 0.38 4.62 3.81
C SER A 138 -0.35 3.35 3.40
N SER A 139 -1.40 3.47 2.58
CA SER A 139 -2.09 2.32 1.99
C SER A 139 -1.16 1.42 1.18
N ALA A 140 -0.41 1.99 0.23
CA ALA A 140 0.53 1.23 -0.59
C ALA A 140 1.62 0.54 0.25
N LYS A 141 2.09 1.21 1.31
CA LYS A 141 3.07 0.65 2.25
C LYS A 141 2.48 -0.51 3.05
N ALA A 142 1.31 -0.34 3.65
CA ALA A 142 0.64 -1.38 4.43
C ALA A 142 0.35 -2.61 3.56
N MET A 143 -0.15 -2.41 2.34
CA MET A 143 -0.37 -3.49 1.38
C MET A 143 0.93 -4.21 1.00
N ALA A 144 2.03 -3.49 0.81
CA ALA A 144 3.34 -4.09 0.51
C ALA A 144 3.89 -4.93 1.66
N GLU A 145 3.76 -4.45 2.89
CA GLU A 145 4.14 -5.19 4.09
C GLU A 145 3.27 -6.44 4.28
N GLY A 146 1.95 -6.30 4.13
CA GLY A 146 1.01 -7.41 4.19
C GLY A 146 1.26 -8.45 3.11
N ARG A 147 1.63 -8.01 1.90
CA ARG A 147 1.95 -8.93 0.80
C ARG A 147 3.22 -9.73 1.09
N LEU A 148 4.27 -9.08 1.60
CA LEU A 148 5.49 -9.77 1.99
C LEU A 148 5.23 -10.78 3.10
N ASP A 149 4.46 -10.39 4.12
CA ASP A 149 4.14 -11.27 5.25
C ASP A 149 3.32 -12.48 4.80
N LEU A 150 2.29 -12.26 3.98
CA LEU A 150 1.52 -13.35 3.42
C LEU A 150 2.38 -14.29 2.57
N GLU A 151 3.29 -13.76 1.77
CA GLU A 151 4.18 -14.57 0.93
C GLU A 151 5.01 -15.55 1.74
N VAL A 152 5.57 -15.09 2.86
CA VAL A 152 6.39 -15.89 3.77
C VAL A 152 5.53 -16.85 4.59
N ASN A 153 4.40 -16.37 5.13
CA ASN A 153 3.50 -17.18 5.95
C ASN A 153 2.96 -18.38 5.18
N THR A 154 2.40 -18.14 3.99
CA THR A 154 1.83 -19.23 3.18
C THR A 154 2.87 -20.04 2.40
N GLY A 155 4.16 -19.70 2.48
CA GLY A 155 5.23 -20.44 1.80
C GLY A 155 6.18 -21.21 2.72
N ALA A 156 6.36 -20.73 3.95
CA ALA A 156 7.31 -21.24 4.93
C ALA A 156 6.75 -21.19 6.38
N GLU A 157 5.43 -21.00 6.57
CA GLU A 157 4.78 -20.94 7.89
C GLU A 157 5.51 -20.00 8.88
N ALA A 158 6.02 -18.89 8.34
CA ALA A 158 6.89 -17.95 9.06
C ALA A 158 6.46 -16.50 8.82
N GLY A 159 6.89 -15.58 9.69
CA GLY A 159 6.65 -14.15 9.52
C GLY A 159 7.68 -13.49 8.60
N ALA A 160 7.32 -12.36 8.00
CA ALA A 160 8.25 -11.57 7.17
C ALA A 160 9.56 -11.19 7.89
N ALA A 161 9.54 -11.10 9.22
CA ALA A 161 10.72 -10.84 10.05
C ALA A 161 11.81 -11.91 9.85
N ALA A 162 11.45 -13.18 9.70
CA ALA A 162 12.41 -14.27 9.46
C ALA A 162 13.10 -14.09 8.09
N LEU A 163 12.33 -13.79 7.04
CA LEU A 163 12.90 -13.51 5.71
C LEU A 163 13.80 -12.27 5.72
N ARG A 164 13.40 -11.19 6.39
CA ARG A 164 14.22 -9.98 6.55
C ARG A 164 15.52 -10.26 7.28
N ALA A 165 15.53 -11.20 8.22
CA ALA A 165 16.72 -11.58 8.96
C ALA A 165 17.69 -12.43 8.13
N VAL A 166 17.18 -13.37 7.33
CA VAL A 166 18.03 -14.25 6.48
C VAL A 166 18.49 -13.53 5.22
N ARG A 167 17.62 -12.77 4.56
CA ARG A 167 17.86 -12.12 3.26
C ARG A 167 17.41 -10.64 3.27
N PRO A 168 18.03 -9.76 4.08
CA PRO A 168 17.57 -8.38 4.28
C PRO A 168 17.49 -7.57 2.98
N VAL A 169 18.51 -7.65 2.13
CA VAL A 169 18.55 -6.88 0.86
C VAL A 169 17.46 -7.36 -0.10
N LYS A 170 17.27 -8.68 -0.24
CA LYS A 170 16.23 -9.23 -1.12
C LYS A 170 14.84 -8.86 -0.60
N ALA A 171 14.60 -8.99 0.70
CA ALA A 171 13.34 -8.60 1.33
C ALA A 171 13.06 -7.11 1.15
N ALA A 172 14.05 -6.24 1.32
CA ALA A 172 13.92 -4.80 1.11
C ALA A 172 13.62 -4.45 -0.36
N MET A 173 14.33 -5.03 -1.32
CA MET A 173 14.06 -4.84 -2.75
C MET A 173 12.65 -5.30 -3.12
N LEU A 174 12.20 -6.45 -2.61
CA LEU A 174 10.86 -6.95 -2.88
C LEU A 174 9.78 -6.07 -2.24
N THR A 175 10.02 -5.59 -1.01
CA THR A 175 9.10 -4.67 -0.33
C THR A 175 8.99 -3.35 -1.11
N ALA A 176 10.12 -2.81 -1.60
CA ALA A 176 10.14 -1.60 -2.40
C ALA A 176 9.40 -1.79 -3.74
N TRP A 177 9.56 -2.95 -4.37
CA TRP A 177 8.80 -3.29 -5.57
C TRP A 177 7.31 -3.46 -5.29
N TYR A 178 6.90 -4.17 -4.23
CA TYR A 178 5.50 -4.27 -3.84
C TYR A 178 4.89 -2.91 -3.52
N PHE A 179 5.63 -2.06 -2.81
CA PHE A 179 5.22 -0.69 -2.53
C PHE A 179 4.98 0.09 -3.82
N GLY A 180 5.94 0.05 -4.76
CA GLY A 180 5.78 0.68 -6.07
C GLY A 180 4.62 0.09 -6.88
N ALA A 181 4.41 -1.22 -6.82
CA ALA A 181 3.31 -1.91 -7.50
C ALA A 181 1.94 -1.49 -6.94
N PHE A 182 1.77 -1.48 -5.62
CA PHE A 182 0.52 -1.04 -5.00
C PHE A 182 0.28 0.45 -5.19
N ALA A 183 1.31 1.29 -5.09
CA ALA A 183 1.18 2.71 -5.44
C ALA A 183 0.74 2.90 -6.91
N ALA A 184 1.28 2.10 -7.83
CA ALA A 184 0.87 2.10 -9.23
C ALA A 184 -0.59 1.67 -9.42
N GLU A 185 -1.01 0.59 -8.76
CA GLU A 185 -2.39 0.06 -8.82
C GLU A 185 -3.41 1.07 -8.28
N LEU A 186 -3.15 1.63 -7.10
CA LEU A 186 -4.03 2.62 -6.47
C LEU A 186 -4.11 3.91 -7.30
N ALA A 187 -2.97 4.42 -7.79
CA ALA A 187 -2.94 5.62 -8.62
C ALA A 187 -3.59 5.39 -9.99
N ALA A 188 -3.29 4.27 -10.65
CA ALA A 188 -3.88 3.93 -11.94
C ALA A 188 -5.38 3.71 -11.83
N PHE A 189 -5.87 3.12 -10.74
CA PHE A 189 -7.29 3.04 -10.48
C PHE A 189 -7.93 4.40 -10.32
N ALA A 190 -7.33 5.31 -9.55
CA ALA A 190 -7.85 6.65 -9.38
C ALA A 190 -7.97 7.37 -10.74
N VAL A 191 -6.89 7.34 -11.54
CA VAL A 191 -6.85 7.95 -12.88
C VAL A 191 -7.88 7.31 -13.81
N ALA A 192 -7.89 5.97 -13.92
CA ALA A 192 -8.82 5.26 -14.80
C ALA A 192 -10.28 5.46 -14.36
N SER A 193 -10.57 5.44 -13.06
CA SER A 193 -11.93 5.58 -12.54
C SER A 193 -12.44 7.00 -12.68
N ALA A 194 -11.59 8.01 -12.47
CA ALA A 194 -11.92 9.40 -12.78
C ALA A 194 -12.21 9.59 -14.27
N THR A 195 -11.43 8.95 -15.14
CA THR A 195 -11.54 9.06 -16.60
C THR A 195 -12.72 8.27 -17.18
N LEU A 196 -13.02 7.07 -16.69
CA LEU A 196 -13.94 6.10 -17.33
C LEU A 196 -15.18 5.74 -16.52
N HIS A 197 -15.26 6.13 -15.25
CA HIS A 197 -16.24 5.64 -14.26
C HIS A 197 -15.88 4.29 -13.60
N PRO A 198 -16.03 4.18 -12.26
CA PRO A 198 -15.78 2.94 -11.51
C PRO A 198 -16.52 1.71 -12.05
N VAL A 199 -17.72 1.90 -12.59
CA VAL A 199 -18.52 0.80 -13.18
C VAL A 199 -17.79 0.14 -14.35
N LEU A 200 -16.93 0.86 -15.08
CA LEU A 200 -16.12 0.29 -16.16
C LEU A 200 -14.77 -0.25 -15.65
N THR A 201 -14.21 0.33 -14.59
CA THR A 201 -12.89 -0.10 -14.06
C THR A 201 -13.00 -1.28 -13.10
N LEU A 202 -14.04 -1.33 -12.24
CA LEU A 202 -14.28 -2.40 -11.26
C LEU A 202 -14.36 -3.80 -11.86
N PRO A 203 -15.04 -4.04 -13.01
CA PRO A 203 -15.00 -5.34 -13.67
C PRO A 203 -13.57 -5.82 -13.96
N GLY A 204 -12.63 -4.90 -14.24
CA GLY A 204 -11.22 -5.22 -14.40
C GLY A 204 -10.59 -5.84 -13.14
N TYR A 205 -11.03 -5.45 -11.93
CA TYR A 205 -10.59 -6.11 -10.70
C TYR A 205 -11.25 -7.47 -10.48
N LEU A 206 -12.51 -7.64 -10.89
CA LEU A 206 -13.15 -8.95 -10.88
C LEU A 206 -12.38 -9.93 -11.78
N LEU A 207 -11.81 -9.47 -12.89
CA LEU A 207 -10.92 -10.30 -13.71
C LEU A 207 -9.68 -10.78 -12.94
N GLY A 208 -9.12 -9.95 -12.06
CA GLY A 208 -8.01 -10.35 -11.18
C GLY A 208 -8.42 -11.44 -10.18
N ALA A 209 -9.60 -11.32 -9.57
CA ALA A 209 -10.14 -12.34 -8.69
C ALA A 209 -10.42 -13.67 -9.43
N VAL A 210 -10.95 -13.58 -10.65
CA VAL A 210 -11.14 -14.74 -11.54
C VAL A 210 -9.80 -15.36 -11.93
N ALA A 211 -8.77 -14.56 -12.21
CA ALA A 211 -7.43 -15.03 -12.52
C ALA A 211 -6.80 -15.80 -11.34
N ASN A 212 -7.03 -15.33 -10.11
CA ASN A 212 -6.61 -16.05 -8.90
C ASN A 212 -7.34 -17.39 -8.78
N GLY A 213 -8.65 -17.42 -9.03
CA GLY A 213 -9.43 -18.66 -9.06
C GLY A 213 -8.92 -19.63 -10.14
N ALA A 214 -8.65 -19.14 -11.35
CA ALA A 214 -8.13 -19.92 -12.46
C ALA A 214 -6.72 -20.48 -12.17
N ALA A 215 -5.85 -19.68 -11.57
CA ALA A 215 -4.53 -20.14 -11.14
C ALA A 215 -4.62 -21.23 -10.07
N ALA A 216 -5.50 -21.06 -9.08
CA ALA A 216 -5.74 -22.08 -8.06
C ALA A 216 -6.31 -23.38 -8.66
N TRP A 217 -7.25 -23.26 -9.60
CA TRP A 217 -7.79 -24.42 -10.32
C TRP A 217 -6.71 -25.19 -11.08
N TRP A 218 -5.83 -24.47 -11.78
CA TRP A 218 -4.70 -25.05 -12.51
C TRP A 218 -3.80 -25.90 -11.62
N SER A 219 -3.69 -25.56 -10.34
CA SER A 219 -2.94 -26.31 -9.33
C SER A 219 -3.72 -27.44 -8.65
N GLY A 220 -4.92 -27.77 -9.13
CA GLY A 220 -5.74 -28.86 -8.62
C GLY A 220 -6.72 -28.49 -7.49
N ALA A 221 -6.92 -27.20 -7.19
CA ALA A 221 -7.91 -26.78 -6.21
C ALA A 221 -9.34 -26.99 -6.73
N SER A 222 -10.22 -27.53 -5.89
CA SER A 222 -11.63 -27.79 -6.23
C SER A 222 -12.56 -26.58 -5.98
N GLN A 223 -12.14 -25.61 -5.17
CA GLN A 223 -12.96 -24.47 -4.72
C GLN A 223 -12.65 -23.15 -5.44
N ILE A 224 -12.81 -23.14 -6.77
CA ILE A 224 -12.55 -21.95 -7.62
C ILE A 224 -13.35 -20.72 -7.15
N LEU A 225 -14.65 -20.92 -6.88
CA LEU A 225 -15.55 -19.85 -6.47
C LEU A 225 -15.17 -19.27 -5.10
N GLY A 226 -14.71 -20.11 -4.18
CA GLY A 226 -14.24 -19.67 -2.86
C GLY A 226 -13.03 -18.74 -2.96
N VAL A 227 -12.05 -19.09 -3.80
CA VAL A 227 -10.84 -18.28 -4.01
C VAL A 227 -11.17 -16.95 -4.71
N ALA A 228 -12.08 -16.97 -5.68
CA ALA A 228 -12.53 -15.75 -6.35
C ALA A 228 -13.28 -14.82 -5.38
N VAL A 229 -14.22 -15.35 -4.59
CA VAL A 229 -14.96 -14.57 -3.58
C VAL A 229 -14.01 -14.00 -2.53
N TYR A 230 -13.08 -14.82 -2.01
CA TYR A 230 -12.07 -14.35 -1.06
C TYR A 230 -11.17 -13.27 -1.65
N SER A 231 -10.79 -13.38 -2.93
CA SER A 231 -10.00 -12.36 -3.63
C SER A 231 -10.79 -11.04 -3.83
N CYS A 232 -12.11 -11.11 -3.97
CA CYS A 232 -12.96 -9.92 -4.03
C CYS A 232 -13.07 -9.23 -2.67
N LEU A 233 -13.03 -9.98 -1.57
CA LEU A 233 -13.05 -9.44 -0.20
C LEU A 233 -11.69 -8.88 0.22
N GLY A 234 -10.60 -9.56 -0.15
CA GLY A 234 -9.23 -9.09 0.03
C GLY A 234 -8.76 -8.37 -1.23
N VAL A 235 -9.17 -7.10 -1.41
CA VAL A 235 -8.95 -6.33 -2.66
C VAL A 235 -7.48 -6.30 -3.11
N GLY A 236 -6.52 -6.32 -2.17
CA GLY A 236 -5.10 -6.45 -2.48
C GLY A 236 -4.75 -7.72 -3.27
N TYR A 237 -5.48 -8.81 -3.09
CA TYR A 237 -5.34 -10.05 -3.87
C TYR A 237 -5.89 -9.92 -5.28
N ALA A 238 -6.98 -9.18 -5.49
CA ALA A 238 -7.48 -8.88 -6.83
C ALA A 238 -6.55 -7.93 -7.60
N MET A 239 -5.82 -7.07 -6.89
CA MET A 239 -4.84 -6.15 -7.46
C MET A 239 -3.56 -6.85 -7.87
N ALA A 240 -2.84 -7.42 -6.91
CA ALA A 240 -1.50 -7.98 -7.13
C ALA A 240 -1.53 -9.46 -7.54
N GLY A 241 -2.64 -10.16 -7.35
CA GLY A 241 -2.75 -11.60 -7.52
C GLY A 241 -2.28 -12.37 -6.28
N LEU A 242 -2.98 -13.43 -5.88
CA LEU A 242 -2.56 -14.23 -4.73
C LEU A 242 -1.30 -15.05 -5.04
N GLN A 243 -1.16 -15.49 -6.30
CA GLN A 243 -0.13 -16.41 -6.79
C GLN A 243 1.13 -15.74 -7.33
N THR A 244 1.18 -14.40 -7.35
CA THR A 244 2.35 -13.62 -7.79
C THR A 244 3.40 -13.56 -6.68
N LYS A 245 4.06 -14.68 -6.43
CA LYS A 245 5.12 -14.80 -5.41
C LYS A 245 6.50 -14.86 -6.04
N SER A 246 7.49 -14.28 -5.37
CA SER A 246 8.85 -14.12 -5.90
C SER A 246 9.89 -15.01 -5.23
N PHE A 247 9.67 -15.41 -3.97
CA PHE A 247 10.62 -16.16 -3.15
C PHE A 247 10.17 -17.57 -2.81
N LEU A 248 8.90 -17.77 -2.47
CA LEU A 248 8.40 -19.02 -1.93
C LEU A 248 7.11 -19.43 -2.65
N LYS A 249 6.98 -20.71 -3.00
CA LYS A 249 5.72 -21.28 -3.49
C LYS A 249 4.74 -21.43 -2.32
N ASN A 250 3.44 -21.41 -2.60
CA ASN A 250 2.43 -21.74 -1.58
C ASN A 250 2.57 -23.21 -1.12
N SER A 251 2.68 -23.42 0.19
CA SER A 251 2.69 -24.75 0.83
C SER A 251 1.28 -25.35 0.89
N GLU A 252 0.25 -24.53 1.06
CA GLU A 252 -1.15 -24.95 1.17
C GLU A 252 -1.87 -24.99 -0.20
N ALA A 253 -1.42 -25.88 -1.09
CA ALA A 253 -2.07 -26.06 -2.39
C ALA A 253 -3.43 -26.79 -2.31
N THR A 254 -3.75 -27.45 -1.19
CA THR A 254 -4.87 -28.40 -1.09
C THR A 254 -6.11 -27.89 -0.35
N GLY A 255 -6.01 -26.81 0.42
CA GLY A 255 -7.09 -26.37 1.32
C GLY A 255 -7.99 -25.26 0.79
N ALA A 256 -7.42 -24.09 0.45
CA ALA A 256 -8.25 -22.88 0.20
C ALA A 256 -7.55 -21.76 -0.60
N GLY A 257 -6.65 -22.09 -1.52
CA GLY A 257 -6.22 -21.17 -2.57
C GLY A 257 -4.75 -20.77 -2.52
N GLY A 258 -4.03 -21.08 -3.60
CA GLY A 258 -2.69 -20.52 -3.80
C GLY A 258 -1.73 -21.33 -4.67
N GLY A 259 -1.98 -22.60 -4.99
CA GLY A 259 -0.95 -23.46 -5.60
C GLY A 259 -0.52 -23.17 -7.05
N GLY A 260 -1.09 -22.15 -7.71
CA GLY A 260 -0.96 -21.91 -9.16
C GLY A 260 0.25 -21.09 -9.59
N PRO A 261 0.59 -21.09 -10.90
CA PRO A 261 1.64 -20.23 -11.44
C PRO A 261 1.23 -18.75 -11.39
N GLY A 262 2.17 -17.88 -11.00
CA GLY A 262 1.96 -16.42 -10.96
C GLY A 262 1.81 -15.78 -12.35
N SER A 263 2.12 -16.51 -13.42
CA SER A 263 1.95 -16.05 -14.80
C SER A 263 0.52 -15.83 -15.21
N ILE A 264 -0.44 -16.60 -14.65
CA ILE A 264 -1.85 -16.41 -14.95
C ILE A 264 -2.31 -15.04 -14.40
N PRO A 265 -2.26 -14.74 -13.08
CA PRO A 265 -2.66 -13.42 -12.59
C PRO A 265 -1.88 -12.27 -13.25
N ALA A 266 -0.57 -12.44 -13.49
CA ALA A 266 0.26 -11.42 -14.14
C ALA A 266 -0.24 -11.02 -15.53
N LEU A 267 -0.64 -12.00 -16.37
CA LEU A 267 -1.18 -11.73 -17.71
C LEU A 267 -2.52 -10.99 -17.64
N TRP A 268 -3.38 -11.34 -16.69
CA TRP A 268 -4.67 -10.67 -16.50
C TRP A 268 -4.51 -9.24 -15.97
N ILE A 269 -3.56 -9.01 -15.07
CA ILE A 269 -3.18 -7.66 -14.61
C ILE A 269 -2.67 -6.83 -15.80
N LEU A 270 -1.80 -7.39 -16.65
CA LEU A 270 -1.32 -6.71 -17.85
C LEU A 270 -2.47 -6.37 -18.82
N MET A 271 -3.36 -7.33 -19.10
CA MET A 271 -4.54 -7.10 -19.94
C MET A 271 -5.46 -6.02 -19.35
N ARG A 272 -5.63 -5.99 -18.03
CA ARG A 272 -6.39 -4.94 -17.31
C ARG A 272 -5.79 -3.56 -17.56
N PHE A 273 -4.48 -3.38 -17.32
CA PHE A 273 -3.83 -2.10 -17.54
C PHE A 273 -3.89 -1.63 -18.99
N ILE A 274 -3.62 -2.52 -19.94
CA ILE A 274 -3.73 -2.20 -21.37
C ILE A 274 -5.16 -1.75 -21.71
N SER A 275 -6.17 -2.46 -21.20
CA SER A 275 -7.57 -2.15 -21.44
C SER A 275 -7.95 -0.78 -20.85
N TRP A 276 -7.55 -0.50 -19.61
CA TRP A 276 -7.79 0.80 -18.98
C TRP A 276 -7.10 1.93 -19.74
N THR A 277 -5.82 1.77 -20.09
CA THR A 277 -5.09 2.78 -20.87
C THR A 277 -5.74 3.02 -22.22
N ALA A 278 -6.09 1.96 -22.95
CA ALA A 278 -6.76 2.08 -24.25
C ALA A 278 -8.09 2.82 -24.11
N LEU A 279 -8.94 2.43 -23.15
CA LEU A 279 -10.23 3.08 -22.92
C LEU A 279 -10.07 4.55 -22.52
N CYS A 280 -9.08 4.89 -21.69
CA CYS A 280 -8.82 6.28 -21.27
C CYS A 280 -8.41 7.18 -22.45
N LEU A 281 -7.87 6.61 -23.52
CA LEU A 281 -7.44 7.33 -24.72
C LEU A 281 -8.51 7.40 -25.81
N LEU A 282 -9.63 6.70 -25.64
CA LEU A 282 -10.76 6.79 -26.56
C LEU A 282 -11.64 8.00 -26.19
N ASP A 283 -12.20 8.63 -27.22
CA ASP A 283 -13.29 9.58 -27.04
C ASP A 283 -14.58 8.78 -26.87
N LEU A 284 -14.95 8.52 -25.63
CA LEU A 284 -16.13 7.73 -25.31
C LEU A 284 -17.37 8.61 -25.39
N PRO A 285 -18.50 8.10 -25.92
CA PRO A 285 -19.74 8.86 -25.95
C PRO A 285 -20.08 9.37 -24.55
N GLN A 286 -20.72 10.55 -24.49
CA GLN A 286 -21.11 11.19 -23.23
C GLN A 286 -22.05 10.27 -22.44
N GLY A 287 -21.44 9.44 -21.61
CA GLY A 287 -22.12 8.63 -20.65
C GLY A 287 -22.70 7.29 -21.12
N LEU A 288 -22.93 6.41 -20.15
CA LEU A 288 -23.72 5.18 -20.26
C LEU A 288 -25.10 5.44 -19.63
N LEU A 289 -25.95 6.22 -20.31
CA LEU A 289 -27.36 6.38 -19.91
C LEU A 289 -28.05 4.99 -19.93
N PRO A 290 -28.89 4.63 -18.93
CA PRO A 290 -29.61 5.53 -18.01
C PRO A 290 -29.19 5.45 -16.52
N LEU A 291 -28.01 4.93 -16.18
CA LEU A 291 -27.60 4.76 -14.78
C LEU A 291 -27.05 6.07 -14.15
N GLY A 292 -27.92 7.05 -13.89
CA GLY A 292 -27.67 8.20 -13.00
C GLY A 292 -26.34 8.96 -13.18
N SER A 293 -25.30 8.57 -12.42
CA SER A 293 -23.95 9.17 -12.41
C SER A 293 -23.15 8.94 -13.70
N LEU A 294 -23.62 8.04 -14.56
CA LEU A 294 -23.00 7.72 -15.84
C LEU A 294 -23.24 8.77 -16.92
N GLY A 295 -23.87 9.92 -16.66
CA GLY A 295 -24.00 11.03 -17.62
C GLY A 295 -22.79 11.98 -17.71
N ARG A 296 -21.74 11.74 -16.91
CA ARG A 296 -20.52 12.57 -16.92
C ARG A 296 -19.67 12.31 -18.18
N PRO A 297 -18.89 13.28 -18.66
CA PRO A 297 -17.91 13.03 -19.73
C PRO A 297 -16.95 11.93 -19.29
N MET A 298 -16.44 11.14 -20.25
CA MET A 298 -15.52 10.04 -20.01
C MET A 298 -14.47 9.99 -21.13
N GLY A 299 -13.39 9.25 -20.89
CA GLY A 299 -12.34 9.04 -21.89
C GLY A 299 -11.39 10.23 -22.02
N LEU A 300 -10.85 10.41 -23.22
CA LEU A 300 -9.75 11.34 -23.48
C LEU A 300 -9.98 12.78 -23.01
N PRO A 301 -11.18 13.40 -23.17
CA PRO A 301 -11.42 14.76 -22.70
C PRO A 301 -11.21 14.90 -21.18
N VAL A 302 -11.67 13.92 -20.40
CA VAL A 302 -11.51 13.92 -18.94
C VAL A 302 -10.07 13.66 -18.56
N LEU A 303 -9.41 12.70 -19.22
CA LEU A 303 -7.98 12.43 -18.99
C LEU A 303 -7.15 13.70 -19.20
N ARG A 304 -7.46 14.47 -20.25
CA ARG A 304 -6.78 15.71 -20.56
C ARG A 304 -6.99 16.76 -19.47
N GLU A 305 -8.25 17.10 -19.20
CA GLU A 305 -8.60 18.18 -18.26
C GLU A 305 -8.16 17.87 -16.82
N LYS A 306 -8.33 16.62 -16.37
CA LYS A 306 -8.10 16.25 -14.97
C LYS A 306 -6.68 15.84 -14.66
N PHE A 307 -5.88 15.39 -15.63
CA PHE A 307 -4.56 14.83 -15.37
C PHE A 307 -3.46 15.38 -16.28
N LEU A 308 -3.66 15.41 -17.61
CA LEU A 308 -2.59 15.85 -18.52
C LEU A 308 -2.33 17.36 -18.42
N GLU A 309 -3.36 18.20 -18.43
CA GLU A 309 -3.20 19.66 -18.29
C GLU A 309 -2.61 20.03 -16.91
N PRO A 310 -3.07 19.44 -15.78
CA PRO A 310 -2.40 19.61 -14.50
C PRO A 310 -0.93 19.19 -14.49
N ALA A 311 -0.60 18.08 -15.15
CA ALA A 311 0.77 17.61 -15.24
C ALA A 311 1.66 18.58 -16.04
N VAL A 312 1.13 19.15 -17.13
CA VAL A 312 1.82 20.19 -17.91
C VAL A 312 2.01 21.45 -17.05
N ALA A 313 0.97 21.95 -16.38
CA ALA A 313 1.07 23.13 -15.53
C ALA A 313 2.08 22.95 -14.38
N SER A 314 2.10 21.77 -13.76
CA SER A 314 3.07 21.44 -12.71
C SER A 314 4.50 21.33 -13.25
N TRP A 315 4.66 20.77 -14.45
CA TRP A 315 5.96 20.72 -15.11
C TRP A 315 6.48 22.12 -15.45
N GLU A 316 5.64 22.99 -15.99
CA GLU A 316 5.99 24.40 -16.26
C GLU A 316 6.40 25.14 -15.00
N ALA A 317 5.68 24.93 -13.88
CA ALA A 317 6.06 25.49 -12.59
C ALA A 317 7.45 24.98 -12.12
N VAL A 318 7.70 23.66 -12.21
CA VAL A 318 9.01 23.07 -11.85
C VAL A 318 10.14 23.64 -12.72
N VAL A 319 9.92 23.76 -14.04
CA VAL A 319 10.90 24.34 -14.96
C VAL A 319 11.20 25.80 -14.59
N CYS A 320 10.18 26.61 -14.30
CA CYS A 320 10.34 28.00 -13.86
C CYS A 320 11.16 28.10 -12.56
N PHE A 321 10.82 27.29 -11.55
CA PHE A 321 11.54 27.28 -10.27
C PHE A 321 12.99 26.84 -10.43
N THR A 322 13.24 25.80 -11.23
CA THR A 322 14.59 25.29 -11.45
C THR A 322 15.45 26.24 -12.28
N SER A 323 14.89 26.93 -13.27
CA SER A 323 15.62 27.95 -14.05
C SER A 323 16.03 29.15 -13.18
N ASN A 324 15.14 29.62 -12.31
CA ASN A 324 15.43 30.75 -11.42
C ASN A 324 16.39 30.36 -10.27
N PHE A 325 16.27 29.14 -9.74
CA PHE A 325 17.22 28.63 -8.76
C PHE A 325 18.62 28.51 -9.36
N TRP A 326 18.75 27.98 -10.58
CA TRP A 326 20.06 27.83 -11.24
C TRP A 326 20.76 29.19 -11.50
N ILE A 327 20.00 30.23 -11.87
CA ILE A 327 20.52 31.58 -12.07
C ILE A 327 21.04 32.18 -10.74
N SER A 328 20.37 31.93 -9.61
CA SER A 328 20.79 32.42 -8.29
C SER A 328 22.04 31.73 -7.71
N VAL A 329 22.47 30.59 -8.26
CA VAL A 329 23.58 29.77 -7.74
C VAL A 329 24.83 29.87 -8.61
N GLU A 330 24.85 30.69 -9.66
CA GLU A 330 26.11 31.02 -10.34
C GLU A 330 27.07 31.68 -9.33
N PRO A 331 28.24 31.07 -9.06
CA PRO A 331 29.15 31.58 -8.03
C PRO A 331 29.82 32.83 -8.58
N GLU A 332 29.23 34.00 -8.34
CA GLU A 332 29.91 35.27 -8.55
C GLU A 332 31.13 35.32 -7.62
N THR A 333 32.31 35.10 -8.19
CA THR A 333 33.60 35.16 -7.50
C THR A 333 33.96 36.54 -6.92
N ASN A 334 33.03 37.51 -6.84
CA ASN A 334 33.26 38.88 -6.36
C ASN A 334 32.06 39.57 -5.66
N ALA A 335 31.08 38.84 -5.12
CA ALA A 335 29.92 39.48 -4.49
C ALA A 335 30.09 39.77 -2.98
N THR A 336 30.92 40.75 -2.60
CA THR A 336 30.95 41.33 -1.23
C THR A 336 29.83 42.36 -1.03
N SER A 337 28.58 42.01 -1.37
CA SER A 337 27.40 42.86 -1.17
C SER A 337 26.11 42.09 -1.50
N MET A 338 25.76 41.03 -0.75
CA MET A 338 24.40 40.49 -0.82
C MET A 338 23.48 41.30 0.09
N SER A 339 22.98 42.43 -0.41
CA SER A 339 21.67 42.90 0.04
C SER A 339 20.63 41.97 -0.57
N LEU A 340 19.84 41.34 0.29
CA LEU A 340 18.78 40.39 -0.02
C LEU A 340 17.62 41.10 -0.75
N THR A 341 17.84 41.55 -1.97
CA THR A 341 16.85 42.19 -2.87
C THR A 341 16.61 41.35 -4.13
N GLU A 342 16.69 40.02 -4.00
CA GLU A 342 16.35 39.03 -5.03
C GLU A 342 14.89 38.53 -4.95
N GLU A 343 13.95 39.36 -4.48
CA GLU A 343 12.50 39.08 -4.61
C GLU A 343 11.99 39.23 -6.06
N VAL A 344 12.85 39.63 -7.01
CA VAL A 344 12.42 40.04 -8.37
C VAL A 344 12.23 38.87 -9.36
N GLY A 345 12.73 37.66 -9.07
CA GLY A 345 12.62 36.52 -10.01
C GLY A 345 11.63 35.42 -9.60
N PHE A 346 11.46 35.16 -8.31
CA PHE A 346 10.55 34.11 -7.82
C PHE A 346 9.09 34.53 -7.84
N GLY A 347 8.79 35.84 -7.84
CA GLY A 347 7.41 36.36 -7.88
C GLY A 347 6.65 36.04 -9.17
N ASP A 348 7.37 35.77 -10.27
CA ASP A 348 6.77 35.46 -11.58
C ASP A 348 6.45 33.96 -11.74
N CYS A 349 7.06 33.07 -10.94
CA CYS A 349 6.72 31.65 -10.94
C CYS A 349 5.46 31.41 -10.10
N GLY A 350 4.32 31.29 -10.75
CA GLY A 350 3.06 30.93 -10.09
C GLY A 350 3.02 29.47 -9.64
N TRP A 351 2.24 29.20 -8.58
CA TRP A 351 1.83 27.83 -8.28
C TRP A 351 1.04 27.26 -9.46
N PRO A 352 1.20 25.97 -9.80
CA PRO A 352 0.53 25.40 -10.95
C PRO A 352 -0.98 25.46 -10.74
N THR A 353 -1.71 25.97 -11.71
CA THR A 353 -3.17 25.93 -11.76
C THR A 353 -3.60 25.51 -13.17
N SER A 354 -4.63 24.67 -13.27
CA SER A 354 -5.12 24.16 -14.56
C SER A 354 -6.64 24.26 -14.62
N GLY A 355 -7.14 25.07 -15.56
CA GLY A 355 -8.58 25.27 -15.75
C GLY A 355 -9.26 25.75 -14.46
N GLN A 356 -10.20 24.96 -13.96
CA GLN A 356 -10.94 25.27 -12.73
C GLN A 356 -10.26 24.72 -11.45
N LEU A 357 -9.19 23.93 -11.55
CA LEU A 357 -8.57 23.26 -10.40
C LEU A 357 -7.74 24.22 -9.55
N SER A 358 -7.88 24.10 -8.22
CA SER A 358 -6.97 24.73 -7.26
C SER A 358 -5.53 24.22 -7.46
N SER A 359 -4.53 24.97 -6.99
CA SER A 359 -3.13 24.51 -7.07
C SER A 359 -2.90 23.20 -6.35
N ALA A 360 -3.54 23.01 -5.19
CA ALA A 360 -3.46 21.77 -4.44
C ALA A 360 -4.04 20.57 -5.22
N SER A 361 -5.18 20.75 -5.90
CA SER A 361 -5.78 19.71 -6.75
C SER A 361 -4.93 19.43 -7.99
N THR A 362 -4.34 20.49 -8.56
CA THR A 362 -3.44 20.40 -9.72
C THR A 362 -2.21 19.56 -9.38
N ILE A 363 -1.57 19.82 -8.24
CA ILE A 363 -0.43 19.04 -7.74
C ILE A 363 -0.87 17.62 -7.42
N PHE A 364 -1.98 17.43 -6.72
CA PHE A 364 -2.50 16.12 -6.36
C PHE A 364 -2.73 15.23 -7.59
N ASN A 365 -3.46 15.73 -8.59
CA ASN A 365 -3.75 14.99 -9.81
C ASN A 365 -2.48 14.74 -10.63
N THR A 366 -1.53 15.68 -10.65
CA THR A 366 -0.22 15.47 -11.26
C THR A 366 0.55 14.34 -10.59
N CYS A 367 0.57 14.29 -9.26
CA CYS A 367 1.21 13.22 -8.52
C CYS A 367 0.57 11.86 -8.83
N LEU A 368 -0.77 11.77 -8.82
CA LEU A 368 -1.47 10.54 -9.20
C LEU A 368 -1.13 10.09 -10.62
N PHE A 369 -1.21 11.02 -11.58
CA PHE A 369 -0.89 10.72 -12.97
C PHE A 369 0.56 10.28 -13.14
N SER A 370 1.51 10.96 -12.48
CA SER A 370 2.94 10.63 -12.55
C SER A 370 3.22 9.25 -11.94
N LEU A 371 2.62 8.93 -10.80
CA LEU A 371 2.71 7.60 -10.19
C LEU A 371 2.17 6.53 -11.13
N ALA A 372 0.99 6.73 -11.73
CA ALA A 372 0.43 5.78 -12.68
C ALA A 372 1.30 5.65 -13.95
N ALA A 373 1.65 6.77 -14.57
CA ALA A 373 2.39 6.80 -15.84
C ALA A 373 3.82 6.27 -15.73
N LEU A 374 4.47 6.39 -14.57
CA LEU A 374 5.84 5.91 -14.35
C LEU A 374 5.86 4.51 -13.72
N LEU A 375 5.10 4.30 -12.63
CA LEU A 375 5.19 3.05 -11.87
C LEU A 375 4.47 1.89 -12.54
N VAL A 376 3.40 2.11 -13.33
CA VAL A 376 2.75 1.02 -14.06
C VAL A 376 3.71 0.39 -15.09
N PRO A 377 4.37 1.16 -16.00
CA PRO A 377 5.34 0.56 -16.92
C PRO A 377 6.51 -0.12 -16.20
N ILE A 378 7.04 0.50 -15.14
CA ILE A 378 8.12 -0.11 -14.34
C ILE A 378 7.66 -1.44 -13.73
N HIS A 379 6.47 -1.47 -13.12
CA HIS A 379 5.88 -2.66 -12.55
C HIS A 379 5.69 -3.75 -13.61
N MET A 380 5.15 -3.41 -14.79
CA MET A 380 5.00 -4.34 -15.91
C MET A 380 6.34 -4.90 -16.40
N CYS A 381 7.37 -4.06 -16.53
CA CYS A 381 8.72 -4.50 -16.92
C CYS A 381 9.30 -5.48 -15.90
N ILE A 382 9.12 -5.22 -14.61
CA ILE A 382 9.57 -6.13 -13.54
C ILE A 382 8.79 -7.45 -13.61
N VAL A 383 7.47 -7.39 -13.79
CA VAL A 383 6.61 -8.58 -13.93
C VAL A 383 7.04 -9.43 -15.12
N VAL A 384 7.27 -8.83 -16.30
CA VAL A 384 7.78 -9.53 -17.48
C VAL A 384 9.17 -10.11 -17.20
N GLY A 385 10.06 -9.36 -16.56
CA GLY A 385 11.37 -9.85 -16.14
C GLY A 385 11.27 -11.09 -15.23
N MET A 386 10.41 -11.06 -14.22
CA MET A 386 10.18 -12.21 -13.34
C MET A 386 9.55 -13.39 -14.09
N LEU A 387 8.65 -13.16 -15.04
CA LEU A 387 8.08 -14.24 -15.87
C LEU A 387 9.16 -14.92 -16.73
N LEU A 388 10.13 -14.16 -17.22
CA LEU A 388 11.20 -14.68 -18.07
C LEU A 388 12.32 -15.34 -17.26
N PHE A 389 12.65 -14.80 -16.09
CA PHE A 389 13.88 -15.16 -15.36
C PHE A 389 13.64 -15.82 -13.99
N ASN A 390 12.44 -15.71 -13.40
CA ASN A 390 12.14 -16.29 -12.09
C ASN A 390 11.24 -17.54 -12.23
N PRO A 391 11.78 -18.77 -12.12
CA PRO A 391 11.01 -20.00 -12.26
C PRO A 391 9.98 -20.19 -11.13
N ILE A 392 10.19 -19.60 -9.96
CA ILE A 392 9.21 -19.61 -8.84
C ILE A 392 7.97 -18.84 -9.28
N TYR A 393 8.17 -17.63 -9.79
CA TYR A 393 7.09 -16.77 -10.26
C TYR A 393 6.37 -17.36 -11.49
N ALA A 394 7.13 -17.82 -12.48
CA ALA A 394 6.59 -18.26 -13.77
C ALA A 394 5.95 -19.66 -13.74
N ARG A 395 6.51 -20.59 -12.96
CA ARG A 395 6.15 -22.01 -12.98
C ARG A 395 5.79 -22.58 -11.63
N ALA A 396 5.69 -21.75 -10.59
CA ALA A 396 5.50 -22.20 -9.21
C ALA A 396 6.57 -23.22 -8.78
N ALA A 397 7.83 -22.99 -9.18
CA ALA A 397 8.96 -23.79 -8.73
C ALA A 397 9.21 -23.63 -7.23
N GLU A 398 9.74 -24.66 -6.58
CA GLU A 398 10.06 -24.64 -5.16
C GLU A 398 11.47 -24.10 -4.92
N ASN A 399 11.62 -23.38 -3.81
CA ASN A 399 12.92 -22.91 -3.30
C ASN A 399 13.12 -23.48 -1.90
N LEU A 400 13.47 -24.77 -1.85
CA LEU A 400 13.57 -25.53 -0.61
C LEU A 400 14.65 -24.96 0.32
N GLU A 401 15.80 -24.56 -0.23
CA GLU A 401 16.89 -23.95 0.54
C GLU A 401 16.43 -22.69 1.29
N LEU A 402 15.79 -21.76 0.58
CA LEU A 402 15.29 -20.54 1.23
C LEU A 402 14.17 -20.84 2.23
N LYS A 403 13.29 -21.80 1.92
CA LYS A 403 12.21 -22.22 2.82
C LYS A 403 12.78 -22.74 4.14
N GLU A 404 13.71 -23.67 4.08
CA GLU A 404 14.36 -24.26 5.25
C GLU A 404 15.13 -23.21 6.07
N GLU A 405 15.85 -22.30 5.40
CA GLU A 405 16.54 -21.19 6.07
C GLU A 405 15.57 -20.28 6.84
N VAL A 406 14.44 -19.93 6.22
CA VAL A 406 13.42 -19.05 6.81
C VAL A 406 12.71 -19.75 7.99
N GLU A 407 12.34 -21.02 7.85
CA GLU A 407 11.75 -21.83 8.93
C GLU A 407 12.72 -22.00 10.10
N ALA A 408 14.00 -22.26 9.82
CA ALA A 408 15.03 -22.32 10.86
C ALA A 408 15.16 -20.98 11.59
N LYS A 409 15.11 -19.86 10.87
CA LYS A 409 15.17 -18.54 11.48
C LYS A 409 13.92 -18.20 12.28
N GLN A 410 12.74 -18.60 11.83
CA GLN A 410 11.50 -18.42 12.58
C GLN A 410 11.54 -19.20 13.90
N ARG A 411 12.06 -20.43 13.90
CA ARG A 411 12.29 -21.20 15.13
C ARG A 411 13.22 -20.47 16.10
N GLU A 412 14.33 -19.92 15.61
CA GLU A 412 15.24 -19.12 16.44
C GLU A 412 14.55 -17.89 17.06
N ILE A 413 13.71 -17.21 16.27
CA ILE A 413 12.91 -16.05 16.74
C ILE A 413 11.93 -16.48 17.83
N ASN A 414 11.23 -17.60 17.63
CA ASN A 414 10.27 -18.13 18.61
C ASN A 414 10.97 -18.56 19.91
N ASP A 415 12.10 -19.29 19.82
CA ASP A 415 12.89 -19.70 20.98
C ASP A 415 13.44 -18.49 21.76
N PHE A 416 13.83 -17.43 21.04
CA PHE A 416 14.27 -16.18 21.66
C PHE A 416 13.11 -15.48 22.38
N ALA A 417 11.94 -15.42 21.74
CA ALA A 417 10.74 -14.85 22.32
C ALA A 417 10.33 -15.59 23.60
N GLU A 418 10.33 -16.92 23.58
CA GLU A 418 9.96 -17.75 24.73
C GLU A 418 10.94 -17.54 25.91
N ARG A 419 12.26 -17.50 25.64
CA ARG A 419 13.27 -17.19 26.67
C ARG A 419 13.05 -15.82 27.29
N ASN A 420 12.73 -14.82 26.48
CA ASN A 420 12.43 -13.48 26.98
C ASN A 420 11.11 -13.44 27.76
N GLU A 421 10.08 -14.18 27.33
CA GLU A 421 8.83 -14.31 28.10
C GLU A 421 9.08 -15.01 29.44
N GLN A 422 9.95 -16.03 29.52
CA GLN A 422 10.29 -16.69 30.77
C GLN A 422 11.10 -15.77 31.70
N ALA A 423 12.08 -15.04 31.16
CA ALA A 423 12.87 -14.06 31.90
C ALA A 423 12.02 -12.86 32.36
N ALA A 424 11.10 -12.40 31.51
CA ALA A 424 10.15 -11.34 31.82
C ALA A 424 9.02 -11.82 32.72
N GLY A 425 8.60 -13.09 32.66
CA GLY A 425 7.61 -13.70 33.54
C GLY A 425 8.04 -13.74 35.01
N GLN A 426 9.35 -13.85 35.24
CA GLN A 426 9.95 -13.61 36.57
C GLN A 426 9.79 -12.14 37.02
N HIS A 427 9.72 -11.18 36.09
CA HIS A 427 9.46 -9.77 36.35
C HIS A 427 7.95 -9.41 36.39
N GLU A 428 7.10 -10.04 35.58
CA GLU A 428 5.65 -9.85 35.57
C GLU A 428 5.02 -10.34 36.87
N GLN A 429 5.47 -11.49 37.41
CA GLN A 429 5.09 -11.96 38.74
C GLN A 429 5.49 -11.00 39.87
N LEU A 430 6.58 -10.24 39.71
CA LEU A 430 6.99 -9.19 40.66
C LEU A 430 6.18 -7.90 40.50
N SER A 431 5.65 -7.60 39.31
CA SER A 431 4.81 -6.42 39.04
C SER A 431 3.31 -6.64 39.29
N LEU A 432 2.88 -7.90 39.38
CA LEU A 432 1.54 -8.33 39.77
C LEU A 432 1.40 -8.50 41.29
N LEU A 433 2.47 -8.28 42.07
CA LEU A 433 2.36 -8.12 43.51
C LEU A 433 1.59 -6.81 43.80
N PRO A 434 0.48 -6.87 44.56
CA PRO A 434 -0.23 -5.66 44.93
C PRO A 434 0.69 -4.80 45.80
N ASN A 435 0.78 -3.51 45.48
CA ASN A 435 1.16 -2.52 46.49
C ASN A 435 0.06 -2.45 47.57
#